data_AF-A0A7E4W4Q8-F1
#
_entry.id   AF-A0A7E4W4Q8-F1
#
_cell.length_a   1.000
_cell.length_b   1.000
_cell.length_c   1.000
_cell.angle_alpha   90.00
_cell.angle_beta   90.00
_cell.angle_gamma   90.00
#
_symmetry.space_group_name_H-M   'P 1'
#
loop_
_entity.id
_entity.type
_entity.pdbx_description
1 polymer ?
#
loop_
_entity_poly.entity_id
_entity_poly.type
_entity_poly.pdbx_seq_one_letter_code
_entity_poly.pdbx_strand_id
1 'polypeptide(L)'
;MSLIIVCIELSVPYRSQKGPHWPLSPNHLQAGIACWHTCNVWLLHKETTMRCVTIILTTVVFVVLTTLLIEDSVVAPFGIYYTYTEDNRDYRNILFDNCELPHLNPWDPSILKFLKPDTKYECKPKIAQLTKLENGQLSTTYHHNFTKCMYRCLHPVSDKSLLHGDWVNLKGKAYPTCDVIETHCFKENASKPYYEFVHAQIYRSDKPKPEKNPDLPDVHFILLDSLSHSSFVRTMPRTYHELMTNYEAIPFPHLNKVSLNSRPNGAENQENRYERQSIEEHRRVRKMYQAASHL
;
A
#
# COMPACT_ATOMS: atom_id res chain seq x y z
N MET A 1 2.22 -0.14 -9.80
CA MET A 1 3.12 -0.32 -8.63
C MET A 1 4.52 -0.26 -9.17
N SER A 2 5.31 0.71 -8.73
CA SER A 2 6.70 0.89 -9.19
C SER A 2 7.62 0.25 -8.16
N LEU A 3 8.91 0.14 -8.46
CA LEU A 3 9.93 -0.27 -7.50
C LEU A 3 10.88 0.90 -7.33
N ILE A 4 11.28 1.21 -6.10
CA ILE A 4 12.31 2.22 -5.82
C ILE A 4 13.50 1.48 -5.23
N ILE A 5 14.62 1.51 -5.96
CA ILE A 5 15.92 1.06 -5.48
C ILE A 5 16.65 2.31 -5.00
N VAL A 6 16.99 2.34 -3.71
CA VAL A 6 17.81 3.42 -3.14
C VAL A 6 19.16 2.80 -2.78
N CYS A 7 20.20 3.15 -3.53
CA CYS A 7 21.57 2.95 -3.10
C CYS A 7 21.95 4.15 -2.23
N ILE A 8 22.34 3.89 -0.98
CA ILE A 8 22.75 4.93 -0.04
C ILE A 8 24.19 4.67 0.37
N GLU A 9 25.06 5.63 0.12
CA GLU A 9 26.39 5.70 0.73
C GLU A 9 26.26 6.55 1.99
N LEU A 10 26.43 5.96 3.17
CA LEU A 10 26.17 6.61 4.45
C LEU A 10 27.45 7.28 4.98
N SER A 11 27.59 8.58 4.77
CA SER A 11 28.48 9.45 5.55
C SER A 11 27.66 10.29 6.54
N VAL A 12 27.84 10.07 7.84
CA VAL A 12 27.10 10.73 8.93
C VAL A 12 27.75 12.05 9.33
N PRO A 13 26.97 13.14 9.49
CA PRO A 13 27.14 13.99 10.67
C PRO A 13 25.82 14.45 11.32
N TYR A 14 25.96 15.20 12.41
CA TYR A 14 25.19 15.17 13.65
C TYR A 14 24.41 16.46 13.94
N ARG A 15 23.10 16.32 14.27
CA ARG A 15 22.22 17.04 15.24
C ARG A 15 22.25 18.59 15.40
N SER A 16 21.05 19.23 15.43
CA SER A 16 20.48 20.02 16.59
C SER A 16 19.34 21.03 16.27
N GLN A 17 18.11 20.78 16.81
CA GLN A 17 17.16 21.65 17.61
C GLN A 17 16.93 23.16 17.27
N LYS A 18 15.78 23.86 17.43
CA LYS A 18 14.62 23.92 18.40
C LYS A 18 13.59 24.97 17.86
N GLY A 19 12.24 24.76 17.87
CA GLY A 19 11.20 25.39 18.75
C GLY A 19 10.54 26.70 18.19
N PRO A 20 9.44 27.31 18.73
CA PRO A 20 8.28 26.80 19.52
C PRO A 20 6.85 27.45 19.22
N HIS A 21 5.76 26.81 19.73
CA HIS A 21 4.50 27.29 20.42
C HIS A 21 3.61 28.50 19.90
N TRP A 22 2.27 28.67 20.08
CA TRP A 22 1.13 28.19 20.93
C TRP A 22 -0.25 28.76 20.37
N PRO A 23 -1.46 28.58 20.99
CA PRO A 23 -2.78 28.44 20.33
C PRO A 23 -3.79 29.59 20.59
N LEU A 24 -5.07 29.48 20.15
CA LEU A 24 -6.27 30.04 20.83
C LEU A 24 -7.62 29.58 20.18
N SER A 25 -8.64 29.42 21.03
CA SER A 25 -10.10 29.26 20.80
C SER A 25 -10.82 30.09 21.89
N PRO A 26 -12.17 30.17 22.07
CA PRO A 26 -13.34 29.96 21.20
C PRO A 26 -14.49 31.02 21.38
N ASN A 27 -15.60 30.84 20.65
CA ASN A 27 -17.03 31.17 20.94
C ASN A 27 -17.60 32.62 20.87
N HIS A 28 -18.82 32.71 20.29
CA HIS A 28 -19.99 33.62 20.49
C HIS A 28 -20.68 33.90 19.12
N LEU A 29 -21.99 34.09 18.92
CA LEU A 29 -23.25 34.00 19.66
C LEU A 29 -24.39 34.14 18.60
N GLN A 30 -25.60 33.68 18.92
CA GLN A 30 -26.86 33.79 18.16
C GLN A 30 -27.35 35.23 17.91
N ALA A 31 -28.23 35.39 16.90
CA ALA A 31 -29.60 35.97 16.97
C ALA A 31 -29.99 36.86 15.78
N GLY A 32 -31.23 36.69 15.29
CA GLY A 32 -31.89 37.59 14.34
C GLY A 32 -33.27 37.07 13.91
N ILE A 33 -34.33 37.55 14.56
CA ILE A 33 -35.75 37.17 14.41
C ILE A 33 -36.54 38.25 13.64
N ALA A 34 -37.49 37.80 12.82
CA ALA A 34 -38.77 38.37 12.38
C ALA A 34 -38.82 39.74 11.67
N CYS A 35 -39.60 39.82 10.58
CA CYS A 35 -41.04 40.16 10.61
C CYS A 35 -41.56 40.34 9.16
N TRP A 36 -42.72 39.76 8.80
CA TRP A 36 -43.80 40.45 8.08
C TRP A 36 -45.03 39.55 7.83
N HIS A 37 -46.10 39.91 8.56
CA HIS A 37 -47.52 39.91 8.22
C HIS A 37 -48.23 38.68 7.61
N THR A 38 -49.02 38.07 8.49
CA THR A 38 -50.34 37.47 8.20
C THR A 38 -51.35 38.52 7.73
N CYS A 39 -52.03 38.28 6.61
CA CYS A 39 -53.37 38.82 6.34
C CYS A 39 -54.09 37.99 5.27
N ASN A 40 -55.38 37.77 5.48
CA ASN A 40 -56.41 37.20 4.58
C ASN A 40 -56.57 35.67 4.49
N VAL A 41 -57.40 35.22 5.42
CA VAL A 41 -58.24 34.02 5.39
C VAL A 41 -59.50 34.33 4.57
N TRP A 42 -59.89 33.37 3.72
CA TRP A 42 -61.25 33.13 3.21
C TRP A 42 -61.91 34.19 2.31
N LEU A 43 -61.77 33.99 1.00
CA LEU A 43 -62.83 34.20 0.00
C LEU A 43 -62.36 33.60 -1.34
N LEU A 44 -63.08 32.59 -1.83
CA LEU A 44 -63.11 32.02 -3.20
C LEU A 44 -63.08 30.48 -3.22
N HIS A 45 -64.04 29.88 -2.51
CA HIS A 45 -64.32 28.44 -2.52
C HIS A 45 -65.24 28.02 -3.69
N LYS A 46 -65.04 28.58 -4.89
CA LYS A 46 -65.82 28.19 -6.09
C LYS A 46 -65.07 28.25 -7.43
N GLU A 47 -63.74 28.37 -7.41
CA GLU A 47 -62.83 28.19 -8.57
C GLU A 47 -61.73 27.14 -8.33
N THR A 48 -61.80 26.41 -7.21
CA THR A 48 -60.72 25.51 -6.77
C THR A 48 -60.68 24.17 -7.49
N THR A 49 -61.80 23.68 -8.03
CA THR A 49 -61.82 22.41 -8.78
C THR A 49 -61.12 22.52 -10.13
N MET A 50 -61.31 23.62 -10.87
CA MET A 50 -60.59 23.86 -12.13
C MET A 50 -59.09 24.09 -11.91
N ARG A 51 -58.70 24.81 -10.85
CA ARG A 51 -57.27 25.02 -10.55
C ARG A 51 -56.57 23.74 -10.10
N CYS A 52 -57.23 22.88 -9.32
CA CYS A 52 -56.67 21.57 -8.95
C CYS A 52 -56.51 20.65 -10.17
N VAL A 53 -57.49 20.60 -11.09
CA VAL A 53 -57.38 19.79 -12.31
C VAL A 53 -56.26 20.32 -13.22
N THR A 54 -56.10 21.65 -13.30
CA THR A 54 -55.02 22.26 -14.09
C THR A 54 -53.64 21.96 -13.49
N ILE A 55 -53.50 22.01 -12.16
CA ILE A 55 -52.23 21.67 -11.47
C ILE A 55 -51.90 20.17 -11.63
N ILE A 56 -52.91 19.29 -11.56
CA ILE A 56 -52.70 17.85 -11.78
C ILE A 56 -52.29 17.60 -13.23
N LEU A 57 -52.93 18.25 -14.20
CA LEU A 57 -52.56 18.12 -15.61
C LEU A 57 -51.14 18.65 -15.89
N THR A 58 -50.76 19.81 -15.34
CA THR A 58 -49.41 20.36 -15.56
C THR A 58 -48.32 19.54 -14.88
N THR A 59 -48.59 18.96 -13.70
CA THR A 59 -47.65 18.05 -13.03
C THR A 59 -47.51 16.72 -13.77
N VAL A 60 -48.60 16.14 -14.28
CA VAL A 60 -48.54 14.93 -15.11
C VAL A 60 -47.79 15.21 -16.42
N VAL A 61 -48.08 16.32 -17.10
CA VAL A 61 -47.35 16.70 -18.32
C VAL A 61 -45.87 16.93 -18.04
N PHE A 62 -45.49 17.56 -16.92
CA PHE A 62 -44.10 17.76 -16.54
C PHE A 62 -43.39 16.43 -16.23
N VAL A 63 -44.05 15.48 -15.57
CA VAL A 63 -43.51 14.13 -15.32
C VAL A 63 -43.35 13.35 -16.63
N VAL A 64 -44.31 13.45 -17.55
CA VAL A 64 -44.22 12.80 -18.87
C VAL A 64 -43.12 13.44 -19.72
N LEU A 65 -43.00 14.77 -19.74
CA LEU A 65 -41.92 15.46 -20.47
C LEU A 65 -40.55 15.13 -19.90
N THR A 66 -40.41 15.09 -18.57
CA THR A 66 -39.13 14.73 -17.93
C THR A 66 -38.78 13.27 -18.17
N THR A 67 -39.75 12.34 -18.14
CA THR A 67 -39.48 10.92 -18.49
C THR A 67 -39.14 10.72 -19.96
N LEU A 68 -39.78 11.44 -20.89
CA LEU A 68 -39.45 11.40 -22.32
C LEU A 68 -38.10 12.07 -22.64
N LEU A 69 -37.70 13.11 -21.89
CA LEU A 69 -36.38 13.75 -22.04
C LEU A 69 -35.23 12.95 -21.39
N ILE A 70 -35.54 11.95 -20.55
CA ILE A 70 -34.54 11.09 -19.90
C ILE A 70 -34.17 9.88 -20.78
N GLU A 71 -34.93 9.55 -21.84
CA GLU A 71 -34.57 8.45 -22.75
C GLU A 71 -33.28 8.70 -23.56
N ASP A 72 -32.84 9.96 -23.72
CA ASP A 72 -31.57 10.31 -24.37
C ASP A 72 -30.37 10.45 -23.40
N SER A 73 -30.59 10.28 -22.10
CA SER A 73 -29.53 10.43 -21.09
C SER A 73 -29.38 9.23 -20.15
N VAL A 74 -29.69 8.03 -20.65
CA VAL A 74 -29.10 6.79 -20.13
C VAL A 74 -27.60 6.82 -20.44
N VAL A 75 -26.89 7.50 -19.56
CA VAL A 75 -25.48 7.27 -19.26
C VAL A 75 -25.37 5.77 -19.01
N ALA A 76 -24.77 5.08 -19.97
CA ALA A 76 -24.32 3.72 -19.81
C ALA A 76 -23.55 3.63 -18.47
N PRO A 77 -23.84 2.64 -17.61
CA PRO A 77 -23.02 2.43 -16.44
C PRO A 77 -21.59 2.27 -16.93
N PHE A 78 -20.68 3.05 -16.36
CA PHE A 78 -19.24 3.01 -16.60
C PHE A 78 -18.70 1.59 -16.36
N GLY A 79 -18.81 0.75 -17.37
CA GLY A 79 -17.96 -0.38 -17.65
C GLY A 79 -17.28 -0.05 -18.97
N ILE A 80 -16.02 0.33 -18.92
CA ILE A 80 -15.19 0.43 -20.12
C ILE A 80 -15.00 -1.02 -20.60
N TYR A 81 -15.94 -1.51 -21.41
CA TYR A 81 -15.71 -2.65 -22.27
C TYR A 81 -15.06 -2.12 -23.53
N TYR A 82 -13.76 -2.33 -23.67
CA TYR A 82 -13.10 -2.19 -24.96
C TYR A 82 -13.66 -3.27 -25.88
N THR A 83 -14.63 -2.92 -26.72
CA THR A 83 -14.94 -3.73 -27.89
C THR A 83 -13.80 -3.53 -28.87
N TYR A 84 -12.87 -4.49 -28.92
CA TYR A 84 -11.91 -4.62 -30.00
C TYR A 84 -12.68 -4.91 -31.28
N THR A 85 -12.99 -3.88 -32.07
CA THR A 85 -13.35 -4.05 -33.47
C THR A 85 -12.05 -4.33 -34.22
N GLU A 86 -11.90 -5.53 -34.78
CA GLU A 86 -10.74 -5.99 -35.57
C GLU A 86 -10.61 -5.30 -36.95
N ASP A 87 -10.90 -4.01 -37.05
CA ASP A 87 -10.76 -3.28 -38.31
C ASP A 87 -10.05 -1.95 -38.10
N ASN A 88 -8.72 -2.02 -37.93
CA ASN A 88 -7.81 -0.93 -38.27
C ASN A 88 -6.35 -1.42 -38.24
N ARG A 89 -5.93 -2.13 -39.28
CA ARG A 89 -4.50 -2.42 -39.51
C ARG A 89 -3.71 -1.19 -39.96
N ASP A 90 -4.37 -0.07 -40.25
CA ASP A 90 -3.74 1.14 -40.78
C ASP A 90 -3.39 2.19 -39.69
N TYR A 91 -4.11 2.21 -38.56
CA TYR A 91 -3.84 3.15 -37.46
C TYR A 91 -2.69 2.76 -36.53
N ARG A 92 -2.11 1.56 -36.66
CA ARG A 92 -0.94 1.14 -35.85
C ARG A 92 0.35 1.87 -36.22
N ASN A 93 0.41 2.51 -37.38
CA ASN A 93 1.62 3.14 -37.88
C ASN A 93 1.70 4.65 -37.59
N ILE A 94 0.68 5.27 -36.99
CA ILE A 94 0.64 6.73 -36.72
C ILE A 94 0.66 7.06 -35.20
N LEU A 95 0.44 6.08 -34.32
CA LEU A 95 0.25 6.35 -32.89
C LEU A 95 1.51 6.20 -32.02
N PHE A 96 2.67 5.83 -32.58
CA PHE A 96 3.90 5.65 -31.80
C PHE A 96 5.15 6.14 -32.54
N ASP A 97 5.09 7.32 -33.16
CA ASP A 97 6.32 7.96 -33.69
C ASP A 97 7.29 8.33 -32.56
N ASN A 98 6.78 8.60 -31.34
CA ASN A 98 7.59 8.85 -30.15
C ASN A 98 6.97 8.19 -28.90
N CYS A 99 7.78 7.45 -28.13
CA CYS A 99 7.42 6.95 -26.80
C CYS A 99 7.91 7.96 -25.75
N GLU A 100 7.14 9.03 -25.55
CA GLU A 100 7.41 9.97 -24.47
C GLU A 100 6.74 9.48 -23.18
N LEU A 101 7.56 9.18 -22.17
CA LEU A 101 7.05 8.79 -20.86
C LEU A 101 6.50 10.02 -20.15
N PRO A 102 5.24 9.99 -19.66
CA PRO A 102 4.64 11.15 -19.03
C PRO A 102 5.34 11.48 -17.71
N HIS A 103 5.62 12.76 -17.50
CA HIS A 103 6.06 13.26 -16.21
C HIS A 103 4.85 13.34 -15.26
N LEU A 104 4.74 12.36 -14.36
CA LEU A 104 3.64 12.29 -13.40
C LEU A 104 3.87 13.27 -12.23
N ASN A 105 2.98 14.24 -12.05
CA ASN A 105 2.97 15.09 -10.86
C ASN A 105 2.37 14.31 -9.66
N PRO A 106 3.14 14.02 -8.59
CA PRO A 106 2.62 13.31 -7.42
C PRO A 106 1.52 14.07 -6.67
N TRP A 107 1.35 15.38 -6.92
CA TRP A 107 0.39 16.26 -6.28
C TRP A 107 -0.65 16.83 -7.26
N ASP A 108 -0.89 16.12 -8.37
CA ASP A 108 -1.86 16.56 -9.37
C ASP A 108 -3.28 16.76 -8.75
N PRO A 109 -3.97 17.87 -9.04
CA PRO A 109 -5.31 18.14 -8.48
C PRO A 109 -6.32 17.02 -8.70
N SER A 110 -6.22 16.29 -9.83
CA SER A 110 -7.14 15.20 -10.17
C SER A 110 -7.10 14.03 -9.17
N ILE A 111 -5.97 13.84 -8.49
CA ILE A 111 -5.79 12.75 -7.52
C ILE A 111 -5.97 13.17 -6.07
N LEU A 112 -5.94 14.48 -5.77
CA LEU A 112 -6.06 14.99 -4.40
C LEU A 112 -7.37 14.56 -3.73
N LYS A 113 -8.46 14.43 -4.50
CA LYS A 113 -9.76 13.94 -4.01
C LYS A 113 -9.72 12.51 -3.46
N PHE A 114 -8.73 11.70 -3.85
CA PHE A 114 -8.55 10.34 -3.35
C PHE A 114 -7.58 10.27 -2.14
N LEU A 115 -6.87 11.35 -1.85
CA LEU A 115 -5.96 11.43 -0.72
C LEU A 115 -6.73 11.89 0.52
N LYS A 116 -6.54 11.17 1.62
CA LYS A 116 -7.10 11.53 2.94
C LYS A 116 -5.98 11.56 3.98
N PRO A 117 -5.06 12.54 3.91
CA PRO A 117 -3.82 12.55 4.68
C PRO A 117 -4.06 12.57 6.21
N ASP A 118 -5.14 13.21 6.66
CA ASP A 118 -5.42 13.39 8.08
C ASP A 118 -6.34 12.33 8.69
N THR A 119 -6.68 11.28 7.95
CA THR A 119 -7.53 10.21 8.49
C THR A 119 -6.70 9.33 9.41
N LYS A 120 -6.70 9.65 10.69
CA LYS A 120 -6.20 8.76 11.75
C LYS A 120 -7.24 7.68 11.98
N TYR A 121 -6.97 6.47 11.49
CA TYR A 121 -7.74 5.31 11.88
C TYR A 121 -7.32 4.89 13.29
N GLU A 122 -8.20 5.03 14.28
CA GLU A 122 -7.98 4.44 15.60
C GLU A 122 -8.10 2.92 15.50
N CYS A 123 -6.97 2.23 15.29
CA CYS A 123 -6.92 0.78 15.37
C CYS A 123 -6.97 0.36 16.85
N LYS A 124 -8.17 0.10 17.36
CA LYS A 124 -8.36 -0.48 18.70
C LYS A 124 -8.33 -2.00 18.59
N PRO A 125 -7.28 -2.68 19.07
CA PRO A 125 -7.22 -4.13 19.00
C PRO A 125 -8.37 -4.74 19.82
N LYS A 126 -9.10 -5.69 19.22
CA LYS A 126 -10.20 -6.39 19.91
C LYS A 126 -9.71 -7.33 21.01
N ILE A 127 -8.45 -7.76 20.91
CA ILE A 127 -7.82 -8.73 21.82
C ILE A 127 -6.51 -8.12 22.30
N ALA A 128 -6.29 -8.11 23.62
CA ALA A 128 -5.04 -7.66 24.20
C ALA A 128 -3.89 -8.61 23.83
N GLN A 129 -2.72 -8.06 23.57
CA GLN A 129 -1.53 -8.85 23.26
C GLN A 129 -1.06 -9.59 24.52
N LEU A 130 -1.12 -10.93 24.49
CA LEU A 130 -0.84 -11.79 25.66
C LEU A 130 0.62 -12.19 25.80
N THR A 131 1.39 -12.03 24.74
CA THR A 131 2.83 -12.26 24.73
C THR A 131 3.55 -11.02 24.24
N LYS A 132 4.77 -10.78 24.71
CA LYS A 132 5.52 -9.58 24.40
C LYS A 132 6.98 -9.95 24.15
N LEU A 133 7.55 -9.42 23.06
CA LEU A 133 8.97 -9.56 22.75
C LEU A 133 9.64 -8.20 22.95
N GLU A 134 10.50 -8.09 23.95
CA GLU A 134 11.26 -6.87 24.24
C GLU A 134 12.72 -7.20 24.45
N ASN A 135 13.61 -6.55 23.69
CA ASN A 135 15.06 -6.74 23.79
C ASN A 135 15.48 -8.22 23.74
N GLY A 136 14.85 -8.99 22.85
CA GLY A 136 15.07 -10.43 22.69
C GLY A 136 14.47 -11.33 23.77
N GLN A 137 13.82 -10.74 24.79
CA GLN A 137 13.08 -11.48 25.81
C GLN A 137 11.62 -11.63 25.41
N LEU A 138 11.20 -12.86 25.15
CA LEU A 138 9.80 -13.24 25.02
C LEU A 138 9.20 -13.47 26.40
N SER A 139 8.06 -12.87 26.68
CA SER A 139 7.36 -13.01 27.96
C SER A 139 5.85 -13.05 27.79
N THR A 140 5.16 -13.58 28.79
CA THR A 140 3.69 -13.54 28.89
C THR A 140 3.25 -12.34 29.72
N THR A 141 2.30 -11.54 29.23
CA THR A 141 1.75 -10.37 29.94
C THR A 141 0.60 -10.74 30.87
N TYR A 142 -0.09 -11.86 30.63
CA TYR A 142 -1.28 -12.27 31.39
C TYR A 142 -1.23 -13.74 31.78
N HIS A 143 -1.16 -14.01 33.08
CA HIS A 143 -1.11 -15.39 33.61
C HIS A 143 -2.47 -15.94 34.06
N HIS A 144 -3.49 -15.10 34.27
CA HIS A 144 -4.64 -15.51 35.07
C HIS A 144 -5.65 -16.45 34.37
N ASN A 145 -5.56 -16.70 33.06
CA ASN A 145 -6.54 -17.51 32.32
C ASN A 145 -5.96 -18.57 31.37
N PHE A 146 -4.64 -18.75 31.34
CA PHE A 146 -3.97 -19.67 30.40
C PHE A 146 -3.18 -20.72 31.16
N THR A 147 -3.41 -21.98 30.81
CA THR A 147 -2.74 -23.12 31.45
C THR A 147 -1.41 -23.43 30.77
N LYS A 148 -1.28 -23.07 29.49
CA LYS A 148 -0.08 -23.38 28.71
C LYS A 148 0.13 -22.34 27.62
N CYS A 149 1.30 -21.71 27.60
CA CYS A 149 1.79 -20.95 26.46
C CYS A 149 3.04 -21.64 25.90
N MET A 150 3.16 -21.68 24.59
CA MET A 150 4.27 -22.27 23.87
C MET A 150 4.75 -21.32 22.78
N TYR A 151 6.00 -21.46 22.38
CA TYR A 151 6.57 -20.72 21.27
C TYR A 151 7.46 -21.62 20.40
N ARG A 152 7.67 -21.23 19.15
CA ARG A 152 8.64 -21.87 18.25
C ARG A 152 9.23 -20.86 17.27
N CYS A 153 10.37 -21.19 16.70
CA CYS A 153 10.97 -20.42 15.62
C CYS A 153 10.34 -20.78 14.27
N LEU A 154 10.15 -19.77 13.42
CA LEU A 154 9.75 -19.93 12.03
C LEU A 154 10.90 -19.53 11.13
N HIS A 155 11.31 -20.43 10.24
CA HIS A 155 12.36 -20.18 9.27
C HIS A 155 11.79 -20.23 7.85
N PRO A 156 11.99 -19.19 7.02
CA PRO A 156 11.54 -19.22 5.64
C PRO A 156 12.34 -20.26 4.84
N VAL A 157 11.63 -21.12 4.10
CA VAL A 157 12.25 -22.06 3.15
C VAL A 157 11.95 -21.63 1.71
N SER A 158 10.70 -21.23 1.45
CA SER A 158 10.25 -20.68 0.18
C SER A 158 9.08 -19.72 0.40
N ASP A 159 8.53 -19.12 -0.66
CA ASP A 159 7.36 -18.23 -0.52
C ASP A 159 6.12 -18.93 0.03
N LYS A 160 6.04 -20.25 -0.19
CA LYS A 160 4.87 -21.05 0.14
C LYS A 160 5.09 -21.95 1.34
N SER A 161 6.31 -21.97 1.90
CA SER A 161 6.67 -22.93 2.93
C SER A 161 7.57 -22.33 4.00
N LEU A 162 7.18 -22.59 5.25
CA LEU A 162 7.96 -22.29 6.43
C LEU A 162 8.44 -23.60 7.06
N LEU A 163 9.70 -23.61 7.47
CA LEU A 163 10.21 -24.62 8.39
C LEU A 163 9.82 -24.20 9.81
N HIS A 164 9.07 -25.07 10.46
CA HIS A 164 8.62 -24.86 11.82
C HIS A 164 9.58 -25.56 12.78
N GLY A 165 10.11 -24.83 13.76
CA GLY A 165 10.85 -25.42 14.86
C GLY A 165 9.94 -26.17 15.84
N ASP A 166 10.56 -26.84 16.80
CA ASP A 166 9.84 -27.53 17.86
C ASP A 166 9.16 -26.56 18.82
N TRP A 167 8.01 -26.98 19.35
CA TRP A 167 7.28 -26.20 20.34
C TRP A 167 7.96 -26.26 21.71
N VAL A 168 8.30 -25.09 22.24
CA VAL A 168 8.93 -24.92 23.56
C VAL A 168 7.94 -24.26 24.50
N ASN A 169 7.82 -24.76 25.74
CA ASN A 169 6.94 -24.16 26.75
C ASN A 169 7.48 -22.79 27.21
N LEU A 170 6.63 -21.76 27.15
CA LEU A 170 6.94 -20.42 27.64
C LEU A 170 6.61 -20.33 29.15
N LYS A 171 7.56 -20.73 30.00
CA LYS A 171 7.43 -20.63 31.46
C LYS A 171 7.85 -19.25 31.95
N GLY A 172 7.02 -18.24 31.68
CA GLY A 172 7.23 -16.85 32.09
C GLY A 172 8.11 -16.06 31.12
N LYS A 173 9.38 -16.44 30.96
CA LYS A 173 10.34 -15.74 30.10
C LYS A 173 11.17 -16.71 29.26
N ALA A 174 11.46 -16.33 28.02
CA ALA A 174 12.31 -17.07 27.09
C ALA A 174 13.14 -16.11 26.22
N TYR A 175 14.22 -16.61 25.64
CA TYR A 175 15.09 -15.86 24.74
C TYR A 175 15.23 -16.61 23.41
N PRO A 176 14.28 -16.43 22.47
CA PRO A 176 14.35 -17.09 21.18
C PRO A 176 15.56 -16.61 20.38
N THR A 177 16.25 -17.55 19.73
CA THR A 177 17.48 -17.34 18.95
C THR A 177 17.20 -17.26 17.44
N CYS A 178 16.09 -16.62 17.08
CA CYS A 178 15.61 -16.53 15.71
C CYS A 178 14.83 -15.22 15.49
N ASP A 179 14.65 -14.87 14.21
CA ASP A 179 14.02 -13.60 13.82
C ASP A 179 12.50 -13.63 13.97
N VAL A 180 11.85 -14.72 13.56
CA VAL A 180 10.39 -14.84 13.57
C VAL A 180 9.97 -15.90 14.59
N ILE A 181 9.12 -15.51 15.53
CA ILE A 181 8.66 -16.37 16.62
C ILE A 181 7.15 -16.47 16.59
N GLU A 182 6.64 -17.69 16.49
CA GLU A 182 5.22 -17.97 16.67
C GLU A 182 4.95 -18.34 18.12
N THR A 183 3.83 -17.85 18.66
CA THR A 183 3.39 -18.12 20.03
C THR A 183 1.95 -18.58 20.06
N HIS A 184 1.67 -19.66 20.79
CA HIS A 184 0.34 -20.21 21.02
C HIS A 184 0.05 -20.26 22.51
N CYS A 185 -1.11 -19.77 22.93
CA CYS A 185 -1.59 -19.89 24.31
C CYS A 185 -2.94 -20.60 24.37
N PHE A 186 -3.07 -21.54 25.31
CA PHE A 186 -4.21 -22.43 25.49
C PHE A 186 -4.91 -22.14 26.82
N LYS A 187 -6.24 -22.22 26.79
CA LYS A 187 -7.06 -22.30 28.00
C LYS A 187 -7.09 -23.74 28.51
N GLU A 188 -7.54 -23.91 29.75
CA GLU A 188 -7.73 -25.22 30.35
C GLU A 188 -8.62 -26.10 29.46
N ASN A 189 -8.19 -27.35 29.23
CA ASN A 189 -8.89 -28.35 28.41
C ASN A 189 -9.15 -27.97 26.94
N ALA A 190 -8.48 -26.94 26.41
CA ALA A 190 -8.60 -26.55 25.01
C ALA A 190 -7.57 -27.30 24.13
N SER A 191 -8.05 -27.93 23.06
CA SER A 191 -7.19 -28.53 22.02
C SER A 191 -6.70 -27.53 20.98
N LYS A 192 -7.37 -26.38 20.86
CA LYS A 192 -7.03 -25.29 19.93
C LYS A 192 -6.46 -24.10 20.69
N PRO A 193 -5.50 -23.36 20.11
CA PRO A 193 -4.98 -22.16 20.72
C PRO A 193 -6.10 -21.12 20.84
N TYR A 194 -6.20 -20.47 22.00
CA TYR A 194 -7.08 -19.33 22.21
C TYR A 194 -6.44 -18.04 21.66
N TYR A 195 -5.11 -18.01 21.66
CA TYR A 195 -4.32 -16.88 21.19
C TYR A 195 -3.14 -17.38 20.38
N GLU A 196 -2.97 -16.74 19.22
CA GLU A 196 -1.87 -16.98 18.29
C GLU A 196 -1.26 -15.64 17.93
N PHE A 197 0.06 -15.54 17.97
CA PHE A 197 0.74 -14.30 17.62
C PHE A 197 2.14 -14.56 17.09
N VAL A 198 2.53 -13.75 16.11
CA VAL A 198 3.86 -13.79 15.50
C VAL A 198 4.63 -12.55 15.94
N HIS A 199 5.78 -12.75 16.57
CA HIS A 199 6.74 -11.71 16.87
C HIS A 199 7.87 -11.72 15.84
N ALA A 200 8.44 -10.54 15.62
CA ALA A 200 9.63 -10.39 14.80
C ALA A 200 10.71 -9.62 15.58
N GLN A 201 11.96 -10.05 15.44
CA GLN A 201 13.17 -9.37 15.89
C GLN A 201 14.28 -9.57 14.87
N ILE A 202 15.38 -8.84 15.04
CA ILE A 202 16.63 -9.10 14.33
C ILE A 202 17.55 -9.82 15.33
N TYR A 203 17.64 -11.14 15.20
CA TYR A 203 18.55 -11.95 16.00
C TYR A 203 19.92 -11.99 15.34
N ARG A 204 20.94 -11.46 16.03
CA ARG A 204 22.31 -11.49 15.54
C ARG A 204 22.89 -12.88 15.76
N SER A 205 23.20 -13.57 14.68
CA SER A 205 23.91 -14.84 14.75
C SER A 205 25.35 -14.63 15.22
N ASP A 206 25.83 -15.51 16.13
CA ASP A 206 27.22 -15.56 16.59
C ASP A 206 28.19 -16.16 15.55
N LYS A 207 27.70 -16.44 14.33
CA LYS A 207 28.55 -16.94 13.25
C LYS A 207 29.67 -15.93 12.97
N PRO A 208 30.92 -16.38 12.83
CA PRO A 208 32.02 -15.51 12.49
C PRO A 208 31.70 -14.81 11.18
N LYS A 209 31.79 -13.48 11.19
CA LYS A 209 31.68 -12.70 9.96
C LYS A 209 32.87 -13.07 9.06
N PRO A 210 32.68 -13.17 7.75
CA PRO A 210 33.81 -13.24 6.84
C PRO A 210 34.74 -12.05 7.08
N GLU A 211 36.04 -12.28 6.92
CA GLU A 211 37.05 -11.24 7.08
C GLU A 211 36.74 -10.09 6.12
N LYS A 212 36.47 -8.91 6.68
CA LYS A 212 36.08 -7.74 5.90
C LYS A 212 37.34 -7.10 5.36
N ASN A 213 37.45 -7.00 4.04
CA ASN A 213 38.46 -6.13 3.43
C ASN A 213 38.13 -4.67 3.81
N PRO A 214 38.97 -3.97 4.57
CA PRO A 214 38.70 -2.59 4.98
C PRO A 214 38.61 -1.62 3.80
N ASP A 215 39.17 -1.98 2.65
CA ASP A 215 39.20 -1.15 1.45
C ASP A 215 37.90 -1.25 0.61
N LEU A 216 36.97 -2.14 0.98
CA LEU A 216 35.70 -2.31 0.25
C LEU A 216 34.52 -1.66 1.00
N PRO A 217 33.65 -0.92 0.29
CA PRO A 217 32.47 -0.31 0.90
C PRO A 217 31.42 -1.36 1.29
N ASP A 218 30.65 -1.07 2.34
CA ASP A 218 29.44 -1.84 2.65
C ASP A 218 28.31 -1.35 1.75
N VAL A 219 27.65 -2.28 1.05
CA VAL A 219 26.49 -1.96 0.21
C VAL A 219 25.21 -2.41 0.91
N HIS A 220 24.30 -1.46 1.14
CA HIS A 220 22.99 -1.72 1.71
C HIS A 220 21.91 -1.70 0.62
N PHE A 221 21.14 -2.79 0.53
CA PHE A 221 19.99 -2.87 -0.36
C PHE A 221 18.70 -2.75 0.46
N ILE A 222 17.94 -1.69 0.20
CA ILE A 222 16.63 -1.46 0.83
C ILE A 222 15.56 -1.63 -0.24
N LEU A 223 14.71 -2.64 -0.07
CA LEU A 223 13.60 -2.92 -0.96
C LEU A 223 12.28 -2.46 -0.33
N LEU A 224 11.63 -1.49 -0.97
CA LEU A 224 10.30 -1.02 -0.57
C LEU A 224 9.24 -1.63 -1.50
N ASP A 225 8.45 -2.55 -0.96
CA ASP A 225 7.38 -3.20 -1.73
C ASP A 225 6.08 -2.39 -1.72
N SER A 226 5.26 -2.60 -2.75
CA SER A 226 3.91 -2.06 -2.89
C SER A 226 3.79 -0.53 -2.98
N LEU A 227 4.87 0.18 -3.33
CA LEU A 227 4.86 1.64 -3.48
C LEU A 227 5.18 2.06 -4.92
N SER A 228 4.34 2.90 -5.54
CA SER A 228 4.81 3.65 -6.73
C SER A 228 5.73 4.79 -6.31
N HIS A 229 6.53 5.30 -7.27
CA HIS A 229 7.34 6.50 -7.05
C HIS A 229 6.49 7.67 -6.52
N SER A 230 5.35 7.94 -7.17
CA SER A 230 4.42 9.00 -6.76
C SER A 230 3.84 8.76 -5.36
N SER A 231 3.56 7.52 -4.98
CA SER A 231 3.09 7.20 -3.63
C SER A 231 4.18 7.39 -2.59
N PHE A 232 5.42 6.98 -2.87
CA PHE A 232 6.55 7.19 -1.97
C PHE A 232 6.80 8.67 -1.66
N VAL A 233 6.81 9.52 -2.70
CA VAL A 233 6.97 10.97 -2.53
C VAL A 233 5.87 11.55 -1.62
N ARG A 234 4.63 11.06 -1.74
CA ARG A 234 3.51 11.53 -0.91
C ARG A 234 3.48 10.98 0.50
N THR A 235 3.72 9.68 0.68
CA THR A 235 3.54 9.00 1.98
C THR A 235 4.77 9.08 2.86
N MET A 236 5.95 9.26 2.26
CA MET A 236 7.23 9.35 2.96
C MET A 236 8.01 10.63 2.57
N PRO A 237 7.39 11.83 2.64
CA PRO A 237 8.01 13.05 2.13
C PRO A 237 9.29 13.42 2.90
N ARG A 238 9.33 13.13 4.21
CA ARG A 238 10.52 13.35 5.05
C ARG A 238 11.67 12.43 4.62
N THR A 239 11.38 11.15 4.43
CA THR A 239 12.38 10.18 3.96
C THR A 239 12.88 10.55 2.57
N TYR A 240 11.98 10.88 1.64
CA TYR A 240 12.35 11.32 0.30
C TYR A 240 13.26 12.56 0.34
N HIS A 241 12.88 13.59 1.11
CA HIS A 241 13.70 14.79 1.26
C HIS A 241 15.09 14.47 1.81
N GLU A 242 15.18 13.58 2.81
CA GLU A 242 16.44 13.20 3.43
C GLU A 242 17.36 12.44 2.49
N LEU A 243 16.80 11.51 1.71
CA LEU A 243 17.53 10.79 0.67
C LEU A 243 18.11 11.75 -0.37
N MET A 244 17.30 12.66 -0.88
CA MET A 244 17.73 13.58 -1.93
C MET A 244 18.72 14.65 -1.44
N THR A 245 18.57 15.12 -0.20
CA THR A 245 19.32 16.29 0.31
C THR A 245 20.57 15.89 1.06
N ASN A 246 20.48 14.89 1.95
CA ASN A 246 21.58 14.54 2.85
C ASN A 246 22.37 13.32 2.39
N TYR A 247 21.75 12.45 1.59
CA TYR A 247 22.40 11.28 1.00
C TYR A 247 22.66 11.41 -0.49
N GLU A 248 22.35 12.58 -1.07
CA GLU A 248 22.54 12.87 -2.50
C GLU A 248 22.00 11.75 -3.42
N ALA A 249 20.89 11.13 -3.00
CA ALA A 249 20.35 9.98 -3.70
C ALA A 249 19.92 10.36 -5.12
N ILE A 250 20.25 9.49 -6.07
CA ILE A 250 19.90 9.67 -7.48
C ILE A 250 18.60 8.91 -7.76
N PRO A 251 17.49 9.60 -8.09
CA PRO A 251 16.26 8.93 -8.44
C PRO A 251 16.36 8.39 -9.86
N PHE A 252 15.95 7.14 -10.05
CA PHE A 252 15.78 6.53 -11.36
C PHE A 252 14.30 6.52 -11.74
N PRO A 253 13.78 7.61 -12.35
CA PRO A 253 12.39 7.64 -12.77
C PRO A 253 12.16 6.57 -13.84
N HIS A 254 10.92 6.09 -13.93
CA HIS A 254 10.50 5.10 -14.92
C HIS A 254 11.15 3.71 -14.80
N LEU A 255 11.80 3.40 -13.68
CA LEU A 255 12.18 2.02 -13.37
C LEU A 255 10.91 1.19 -13.18
N ASN A 256 10.61 0.35 -14.17
CA ASN A 256 9.41 -0.48 -14.16
C ASN A 256 9.65 -1.76 -13.38
N LYS A 257 8.57 -2.24 -12.74
CA LYS A 257 8.57 -3.57 -12.12
C LYS A 257 8.71 -4.63 -13.22
N VAL A 258 9.48 -5.68 -12.96
CA VAL A 258 9.69 -6.79 -13.90
C VAL A 258 8.46 -7.69 -13.98
N SER A 259 7.72 -7.84 -12.87
CA SER A 259 6.53 -8.69 -12.81
C SER A 259 5.53 -8.17 -11.77
N LEU A 260 4.36 -8.80 -11.67
CA LEU A 260 3.27 -8.35 -10.80
C LEU A 260 3.57 -8.55 -9.30
N ASN A 261 4.35 -9.57 -8.95
CA ASN A 261 4.55 -10.01 -7.56
C ASN A 261 5.87 -9.51 -6.95
N SER A 262 5.95 -9.44 -5.63
CA SER A 262 7.11 -8.92 -4.90
C SER A 262 8.39 -9.73 -5.12
N ARG A 263 8.29 -11.07 -5.19
CA ARG A 263 9.48 -11.94 -5.37
C ARG A 263 10.22 -11.71 -6.68
N PRO A 264 9.62 -11.78 -7.88
CA PRO A 264 10.35 -11.49 -9.10
C PRO A 264 10.92 -10.06 -9.08
N ASN A 265 10.21 -9.08 -8.52
CA ASN A 265 10.74 -7.71 -8.42
C ASN A 265 11.89 -7.55 -7.41
N GLY A 266 11.98 -8.38 -6.38
CA GLY A 266 13.07 -8.36 -5.40
C GLY A 266 14.25 -9.25 -5.79
N ALA A 267 13.98 -10.49 -6.20
CA ALA A 267 14.98 -11.52 -6.49
C ALA A 267 15.56 -11.41 -7.91
N GLU A 268 14.77 -11.04 -8.92
CA GLU A 268 15.28 -10.92 -10.30
C GLU A 268 16.23 -9.72 -10.47
N ASN A 269 16.12 -8.71 -9.61
CA ASN A 269 17.11 -7.64 -9.51
C ASN A 269 18.44 -8.10 -8.86
N GLN A 270 18.46 -9.24 -8.17
CA GLN A 270 19.67 -9.81 -7.58
C GLN A 270 20.25 -10.96 -8.41
N GLU A 271 19.43 -11.64 -9.20
CA GLU A 271 19.81 -12.79 -9.99
C GLU A 271 19.86 -12.42 -11.48
N ASN A 272 21.06 -12.10 -11.96
CA ASN A 272 21.39 -11.66 -13.31
C ASN A 272 20.96 -12.69 -14.38
N ARG A 273 19.66 -12.69 -14.72
CA ARG A 273 19.08 -13.62 -15.70
C ARG A 273 19.55 -13.31 -17.13
N TYR A 274 19.84 -12.03 -17.41
CA TYR A 274 20.45 -11.57 -18.66
C TYR A 274 21.87 -12.14 -18.87
N GLU A 275 22.65 -12.27 -17.81
CA GLU A 275 24.02 -12.80 -17.89
C GLU A 275 23.99 -14.32 -18.17
N ARG A 276 23.07 -15.07 -17.54
CA ARG A 276 22.89 -16.50 -17.82
C ARG A 276 22.34 -16.77 -19.23
N GLN A 277 21.38 -15.96 -19.70
CA GLN A 277 20.86 -16.09 -21.06
C GLN A 277 21.93 -15.78 -22.10
N SER A 278 22.69 -14.69 -21.92
CA SER A 278 23.83 -14.33 -22.79
C SER A 278 24.91 -15.41 -22.86
N ILE A 279 25.27 -16.01 -21.71
CA ILE A 279 26.25 -17.10 -21.63
C ILE A 279 25.74 -18.38 -22.32
N GLU A 280 24.46 -18.71 -22.15
CA GLU A 280 23.85 -19.89 -22.76
C GLU A 280 23.70 -19.73 -24.30
N GLU A 281 23.36 -18.52 -24.76
CA GLU A 281 23.33 -18.15 -26.18
C GLU A 281 24.73 -18.26 -26.80
N HIS A 282 25.76 -17.72 -26.14
CA HIS A 282 27.15 -17.84 -26.58
C HIS A 282 27.63 -19.29 -26.64
N ARG A 283 27.22 -20.14 -25.69
CA ARG A 283 27.53 -21.58 -25.73
C ARG A 283 26.84 -22.28 -26.91
N ARG A 284 25.59 -21.93 -27.20
CA ARG A 284 24.87 -22.47 -28.38
C ARG A 284 25.55 -22.09 -29.68
N VAL A 285 25.87 -20.80 -29.86
CA VAL A 285 26.55 -20.29 -31.06
C VAL A 285 27.91 -20.98 -31.23
N ARG A 286 28.71 -21.10 -30.17
CA ARG A 286 30.01 -21.78 -30.23
C ARG A 286 29.91 -23.26 -30.63
N LYS A 287 28.88 -23.98 -30.15
CA LYS A 287 28.61 -25.37 -30.56
C LYS A 287 28.22 -25.47 -32.04
N MET A 288 27.47 -24.51 -32.57
CA MET A 288 27.11 -24.49 -34.00
C MET A 288 28.35 -24.27 -34.88
N TYR A 289 29.26 -23.36 -34.50
CA TYR A 289 30.51 -23.15 -35.24
C TYR A 289 31.44 -24.37 -35.20
N GLN A 290 31.53 -25.06 -34.06
CA GLN A 290 32.33 -26.29 -33.96
C GLN A 290 31.74 -27.44 -34.79
N ALA A 291 30.42 -27.54 -34.88
CA ALA A 291 29.77 -28.53 -35.74
C ALA A 291 29.99 -28.23 -37.23
N ALA A 292 30.05 -26.95 -37.62
CA ALA A 292 30.31 -26.53 -38.99
C ALA A 292 31.78 -26.71 -39.41
N SER A 293 32.75 -26.68 -38.48
CA SER A 293 34.17 -26.88 -38.79
C SER A 293 34.59 -28.34 -39.00
N HIS A 294 33.65 -29.28 -38.85
CA HIS A 294 33.87 -30.72 -39.06
C HIS A 294 33.15 -31.27 -40.31
N LEU A 295 32.56 -30.39 -41.13
CA LEU A 295 32.04 -30.66 -42.47
C LEU A 295 33.00 -30.07 -43.51
#